data_AF-A9BX36-F1
#
_entry.id   AF-A9BX36-F1
#
_cell.length_a   1.000
_cell.length_b   1.000
_cell.length_c   1.000
_cell.angle_alpha   90.00
_cell.angle_beta   90.00
_cell.angle_gamma   90.00
#
_symmetry.space_group_name_H-M   'P 1'
#
loop_
_entity.id
_entity.type
_entity.pdbx_description
1 polymer ?
#
loop_
_entity_poly.entity_id
_entity_poly.type
_entity_poly.pdbx_seq_one_letter_code
_entity_poly.pdbx_strand_id
1 'polypeptide(L)'
;MRSVITTALVFSFFEVFPHEPVGVSEVHLILGSTLLLMFGAGAAAIGLACGLLVQGLFFAPFDLPQYGMNVTTLLVPLYAVSQLARRLIPAGTAYVDISYRQALALSTTYQGGIVLWVAFWAIYGHGASLATMTEVASFGAAYMCVVLVEPLVDLAVLWLAKRLAAFTQGPLFNTRLHAAAI
;
A
#
# COMPACT_ATOMS: atom_id res chain seq x y z
N MET A 1 0.60 -13.02 14.24
CA MET A 1 1.97 -12.44 14.26
C MET A 1 2.22 -11.52 13.07
N ARG A 2 2.11 -11.98 11.80
CA ARG A 2 2.31 -11.11 10.62
C ARG A 2 1.47 -9.83 10.65
N SER A 3 0.19 -9.95 10.99
CA SER A 3 -0.72 -8.80 11.07
C SER A 3 -0.31 -7.77 12.14
N VAL A 4 0.34 -8.19 13.23
CA VAL A 4 0.83 -7.26 14.27
C VAL A 4 2.02 -6.46 13.73
N ILE A 5 2.92 -7.13 12.99
CA ILE A 5 4.05 -6.47 12.34
C ILE A 5 3.56 -5.49 11.28
N THR A 6 2.62 -5.90 10.42
CA THR A 6 2.06 -5.00 9.40
C THR A 6 1.29 -3.83 10.01
N THR A 7 0.56 -4.03 11.12
CA THR A 7 -0.06 -2.91 11.85
C THR A 7 0.99 -1.90 12.34
N ALA A 8 2.07 -2.38 12.95
CA ALA A 8 3.14 -1.49 13.44
C ALA A 8 3.86 -0.76 12.30
N LEU A 9 4.09 -1.45 11.17
CA LEU A 9 4.69 -0.84 9.97
C LEU A 9 3.76 0.21 9.36
N VAL A 10 2.48 -0.11 9.16
CA VAL A 10 1.49 0.85 8.64
C VAL A 10 1.40 2.06 9.56
N PHE A 11 1.26 1.86 10.86
CA PHE A 11 1.27 2.97 11.82
C PHE A 11 2.53 3.85 11.66
N SER A 12 3.70 3.23 11.49
CA SER A 12 4.95 3.97 11.24
C SER A 12 4.94 4.72 9.91
N PHE A 13 4.36 4.15 8.85
CA PHE A 13 4.26 4.81 7.55
C PHE A 13 3.34 6.03 7.57
N PHE A 14 2.32 6.02 8.41
CA PHE A 14 1.40 7.15 8.56
C PHE A 14 1.96 8.23 9.49
N GLU A 15 2.60 7.85 10.61
CA GLU A 15 3.05 8.83 11.62
C GLU A 15 4.49 9.32 11.43
N VAL A 16 5.37 8.50 10.87
CA VAL A 16 6.82 8.79 10.82
C VAL A 16 7.29 9.17 9.42
N PHE A 17 6.72 8.56 8.37
CA PHE A 17 7.12 8.90 7.01
C PHE A 17 6.50 10.24 6.58
N PRO A 18 7.13 10.96 5.64
CA PRO A 18 6.58 12.19 5.09
C PRO A 18 5.17 11.96 4.53
N HIS A 19 4.24 12.79 4.99
CA HIS A 19 2.88 12.86 4.48
C HIS A 19 2.46 14.33 4.41
N GLU A 20 1.76 14.68 3.34
CA GLU A 20 1.38 16.08 3.07
C GLU A 20 -0.09 16.14 2.62
N PRO A 21 -0.88 17.11 3.11
CA PRO A 21 -2.23 17.33 2.63
C PRO A 21 -2.20 17.93 1.23
N VAL A 22 -2.79 17.25 0.25
CA VAL A 22 -2.84 17.72 -1.14
C VAL A 22 -4.24 17.51 -1.71
N GLY A 23 -4.94 18.62 -1.98
CA GLY A 23 -6.29 18.56 -2.54
C GLY A 23 -7.28 17.97 -1.55
N VAL A 24 -7.85 16.80 -1.88
CA VAL A 24 -8.92 16.16 -1.09
C VAL A 24 -8.44 15.21 0.00
N SER A 25 -7.14 14.84 0.03
CA SER A 25 -6.62 13.85 0.98
C SER A 25 -5.12 14.01 1.20
N GLU A 26 -4.54 13.20 2.09
CA GLU A 26 -3.12 13.20 2.39
C GLU A 26 -2.37 12.18 1.52
N VAL A 27 -1.17 12.58 1.08
CA VAL A 27 -0.29 11.72 0.28
C VAL A 27 0.64 10.99 1.21
N HIS A 28 0.52 9.66 1.28
CA HIS A 28 1.35 8.83 2.14
C HIS A 28 2.18 7.82 1.33
N LEU A 29 3.41 7.58 1.80
CA LEU A 29 4.23 6.45 1.34
C LEU A 29 3.86 5.18 2.12
N ILE A 30 2.80 4.50 1.68
CA ILE A 30 2.19 3.36 2.41
C ILE A 30 2.89 2.02 2.13
N LEU A 31 3.63 1.89 1.03
CA LEU A 31 4.36 0.67 0.65
C LEU A 31 3.46 -0.58 0.62
N GLY A 32 2.22 -0.44 0.13
CA GLY A 32 1.20 -1.50 0.19
C GLY A 32 1.58 -2.75 -0.61
N SER A 33 2.22 -2.59 -1.77
CA SER A 33 2.81 -3.69 -2.55
C SER A 33 3.89 -4.42 -1.76
N THR A 34 4.79 -3.71 -1.09
CA THR A 34 5.80 -4.31 -0.21
C THR A 34 5.17 -5.09 0.94
N LEU A 35 4.18 -4.53 1.65
CA LEU A 35 3.49 -5.25 2.73
C LEU A 35 2.86 -6.55 2.21
N LEU A 36 2.25 -6.51 1.02
CA LEU A 36 1.65 -7.68 0.38
C LEU A 36 2.69 -8.74 0.04
N LEU A 37 3.81 -8.36 -0.57
CA LEU A 37 4.85 -9.30 -0.98
C LEU A 37 5.56 -9.90 0.25
N MET A 38 5.88 -9.06 1.24
CA MET A 38 6.60 -9.48 2.44
C MET A 38 5.75 -10.32 3.40
N PHE A 39 4.48 -9.98 3.60
CA PHE A 39 3.66 -10.56 4.68
C PHE A 39 2.41 -11.30 4.19
N GLY A 40 1.98 -11.03 2.96
CA GLY A 40 0.78 -11.59 2.34
C GLY A 40 -0.44 -10.67 2.45
N ALA A 41 -1.40 -10.84 1.54
CA ALA A 41 -2.55 -9.95 1.39
C ALA A 41 -3.41 -9.85 2.68
N GLY A 42 -3.67 -10.97 3.35
CA GLY A 42 -4.49 -10.96 4.58
C GLY A 42 -3.83 -10.20 5.72
N ALA A 43 -2.53 -10.40 5.94
CA ALA A 43 -1.79 -9.68 6.98
C ALA A 43 -1.64 -8.19 6.64
N ALA A 44 -1.35 -7.86 5.38
CA ALA A 44 -1.29 -6.48 4.91
C ALA A 44 -2.63 -5.75 5.09
N ALA A 45 -3.75 -6.40 4.73
CA ALA A 45 -5.09 -5.82 4.88
C ALA A 45 -5.45 -5.54 6.35
N ILE A 46 -5.22 -6.51 7.24
CA ILE A 46 -5.44 -6.31 8.69
C ILE A 46 -4.51 -5.20 9.20
N GLY A 47 -3.26 -5.19 8.77
CA GLY A 47 -2.28 -4.17 9.15
C GLY A 47 -2.71 -2.76 8.75
N LEU A 48 -3.21 -2.59 7.52
CA LEU A 48 -3.71 -1.31 7.03
C LEU A 48 -4.90 -0.84 7.88
N ALA A 49 -5.92 -1.69 8.05
CA ALA A 49 -7.10 -1.32 8.82
C ALA A 49 -6.74 -0.99 10.29
N CYS A 50 -6.02 -1.89 10.97
CA CYS A 50 -5.66 -1.69 12.37
C CYS A 50 -4.66 -0.53 12.57
N GLY A 51 -3.73 -0.32 11.65
CA GLY A 51 -2.77 0.79 11.71
C GLY A 51 -3.49 2.13 11.67
N LEU A 52 -4.41 2.30 10.72
CA LEU A 52 -5.26 3.48 10.62
C LEU A 52 -6.17 3.64 11.84
N LEU A 53 -6.69 2.54 12.39
CA LEU A 53 -7.55 2.62 13.58
C LEU A 53 -6.76 3.12 14.79
N VAL A 54 -5.54 2.59 15.00
CA VAL A 54 -4.66 3.03 16.09
C VAL A 54 -4.29 4.50 15.91
N GLN A 55 -3.90 4.90 14.70
CA GLN A 55 -3.67 6.30 14.38
C GLN A 55 -4.89 7.17 14.70
N GLY A 56 -6.07 6.80 14.21
CA GLY A 56 -7.30 7.54 14.44
C GLY A 56 -7.68 7.64 15.93
N LEU A 57 -7.46 6.59 16.72
CA LEU A 57 -7.80 6.61 18.14
C LEU A 57 -6.87 7.48 18.99
N PHE A 58 -5.60 7.60 18.63
CA PHE A 58 -4.58 8.20 19.50
C PHE A 58 -3.91 9.47 18.97
N PHE A 59 -3.86 9.67 17.64
CA PHE A 59 -3.10 10.75 16.99
C PHE A 59 -3.97 11.63 16.10
N ALA A 60 -4.91 11.04 15.35
CA ALA A 60 -5.82 11.75 14.45
C ALA A 60 -7.32 11.42 14.70
N PRO A 61 -7.90 11.77 15.87
CA PRO A 61 -9.32 11.49 16.16
C PRO A 61 -10.31 12.09 15.16
N PHE A 62 -9.92 13.16 14.47
CA PHE A 62 -10.72 13.81 13.44
C PHE A 62 -10.92 12.92 12.21
N ASP A 63 -10.08 11.91 11.98
CA ASP A 63 -10.22 10.95 10.88
C ASP A 63 -11.18 9.80 11.18
N LEU A 64 -11.53 9.56 12.45
CA LEU A 64 -12.41 8.44 12.84
C LEU A 64 -13.77 8.45 12.12
N PRO A 65 -14.45 9.60 11.91
CA PRO A 65 -15.67 9.64 11.10
C PRO A 65 -15.45 9.18 9.65
N GLN A 66 -14.25 9.37 9.11
CA GLN A 66 -13.86 8.99 7.74
C GLN A 66 -13.16 7.63 7.68
N TYR A 67 -13.00 6.92 8.81
CA TYR A 67 -12.23 5.69 8.89
C TYR A 67 -12.61 4.64 7.84
N GLY A 68 -13.91 4.44 7.58
CA GLY A 68 -14.36 3.51 6.53
C GLY A 68 -13.92 3.92 5.13
N MET A 69 -13.93 5.22 4.82
CA MET A 69 -13.42 5.78 3.57
C MET A 69 -11.92 5.53 3.44
N ASN A 70 -11.16 5.83 4.49
CA ASN A 70 -9.71 5.69 4.51
C ASN A 70 -9.29 4.21 4.37
N VAL A 71 -9.94 3.31 5.12
CA VAL A 71 -9.68 1.88 5.01
C VAL A 71 -9.99 1.34 3.61
N THR A 72 -11.13 1.70 3.01
CA THR A 72 -11.46 1.19 1.66
C THR A 72 -10.51 1.72 0.58
N THR A 73 -10.04 2.96 0.72
CA THR A 73 -9.02 3.57 -0.14
C THR A 73 -7.72 2.78 -0.13
N LEU A 74 -7.40 2.05 0.95
CA LEU A 74 -6.20 1.22 1.02
C LEU A 74 -6.48 -0.24 0.65
N LEU A 75 -7.59 -0.80 1.11
CA LEU A 75 -7.89 -2.23 0.95
C LEU A 75 -8.32 -2.61 -0.46
N VAL A 76 -9.09 -1.74 -1.15
CA VAL A 76 -9.55 -2.05 -2.50
C VAL A 76 -8.37 -2.07 -3.49
N PRO A 77 -7.46 -1.07 -3.49
CA PRO A 77 -6.24 -1.16 -4.29
C PRO A 77 -5.34 -2.32 -3.88
N LEU A 78 -5.21 -2.62 -2.58
CA LEU A 78 -4.43 -3.77 -2.12
C LEU A 78 -4.98 -5.08 -2.71
N TYR A 79 -6.30 -5.23 -2.74
CA TYR A 79 -6.95 -6.37 -3.36
C TYR A 79 -6.64 -6.44 -4.85
N ALA A 80 -6.74 -5.33 -5.58
CA ALA A 80 -6.38 -5.26 -7.00
C ALA A 80 -4.91 -5.67 -7.26
N VAL A 81 -3.98 -5.20 -6.44
CA VAL A 81 -2.56 -5.59 -6.48
C VAL A 81 -2.39 -7.09 -6.21
N SER A 82 -3.12 -7.65 -5.23
CA SER A 82 -3.08 -9.09 -4.94
C SER A 82 -3.51 -9.93 -6.15
N GLN A 83 -4.52 -9.44 -6.86
CA GLN A 83 -5.04 -10.02 -8.09
C GLN A 83 -4.01 -9.96 -9.21
N LEU A 84 -3.39 -8.78 -9.38
CA LEU A 84 -2.37 -8.56 -10.40
C LEU A 84 -1.10 -9.38 -10.13
N ALA A 85 -0.64 -9.43 -8.89
CA ALA A 85 0.54 -10.20 -8.49
C ALA A 85 0.40 -11.68 -8.85
N ARG A 86 -0.80 -12.26 -8.69
CA ARG A 86 -1.08 -13.65 -9.09
C ARG A 86 -1.03 -13.87 -10.60
N ARG A 87 -1.32 -12.85 -11.41
CA ARG A 87 -1.30 -12.92 -12.87
C ARG A 87 0.08 -12.60 -13.46
N LEU A 88 0.78 -11.65 -12.86
CA LEU A 88 2.00 -11.05 -13.39
C LEU A 88 3.28 -11.73 -12.88
N ILE A 89 3.26 -12.32 -11.68
CA ILE A 89 4.40 -13.05 -11.11
C ILE A 89 4.19 -14.55 -11.35
N PRO A 90 5.03 -15.20 -12.18
CA PRO A 90 4.94 -16.64 -12.44
C PRO A 90 4.92 -17.46 -11.15
N ALA A 91 4.24 -18.61 -11.17
CA ALA A 91 4.18 -19.49 -10.00
C ALA A 91 5.59 -19.90 -9.54
N GLY A 92 6.49 -20.21 -10.47
CA GLY A 92 7.89 -20.57 -10.19
C GLY A 92 8.80 -19.43 -9.71
N THR A 93 8.30 -18.19 -9.60
CA THR A 93 9.10 -17.03 -9.19
C THR A 93 8.78 -16.66 -7.74
N ALA A 94 9.81 -16.66 -6.89
CA ALA A 94 9.75 -16.12 -5.54
C ALA A 94 9.69 -14.58 -5.58
N TYR A 95 9.07 -13.95 -4.58
CA TYR A 95 8.90 -12.51 -4.60
C TYR A 95 10.21 -11.73 -4.48
N VAL A 96 11.23 -12.30 -3.84
CA VAL A 96 12.58 -11.70 -3.82
C VAL A 96 13.26 -11.64 -5.19
N ASP A 97 12.72 -12.34 -6.19
CA ASP A 97 13.27 -12.45 -7.54
C ASP A 97 12.42 -11.74 -8.61
N ILE A 98 11.48 -10.88 -8.23
CA ILE A 98 10.70 -10.11 -9.20
C ILE A 98 11.56 -9.11 -9.95
N SER A 99 11.21 -8.89 -11.22
CA SER A 99 11.82 -7.86 -12.05
C SER A 99 11.35 -6.45 -11.66
N TYR A 100 12.13 -5.44 -12.04
CA TYR A 100 11.74 -4.03 -11.90
C TYR A 100 10.37 -3.75 -12.53
N ARG A 101 10.10 -4.33 -13.71
CA ARG A 101 8.83 -4.12 -14.42
C ARG A 101 7.63 -4.69 -13.64
N GLN A 102 7.83 -5.79 -12.93
CA GLN A 102 6.81 -6.37 -12.05
C GLN A 102 6.59 -5.48 -10.81
N ALA A 103 7.66 -5.03 -10.15
CA ALA A 103 7.56 -4.13 -9.01
C ALA A 103 6.86 -2.81 -9.38
N LEU A 104 7.28 -2.16 -10.47
CA LEU A 104 6.68 -0.94 -10.99
C LEU A 104 5.18 -1.13 -11.31
N ALA A 105 4.81 -2.25 -11.93
CA ALA A 105 3.40 -2.53 -12.23
C ALA A 105 2.55 -2.71 -10.97
N LEU A 106 3.08 -3.38 -9.94
CA LEU A 106 2.37 -3.57 -8.68
C LEU A 106 2.21 -2.25 -7.93
N SER A 107 3.28 -1.47 -7.79
CA SER A 107 3.23 -0.16 -7.11
C SER A 107 2.31 0.80 -7.88
N THR A 108 2.45 0.93 -9.20
CA THR A 108 1.56 1.79 -10.01
C THR A 108 0.09 1.38 -9.88
N THR A 109 -0.19 0.07 -9.79
CA THR A 109 -1.57 -0.42 -9.57
C THR A 109 -2.09 -0.03 -8.18
N TYR A 110 -1.24 -0.09 -7.16
CA TYR A 110 -1.63 0.32 -5.81
C TYR A 110 -1.92 1.83 -5.75
N GLN A 111 -0.97 2.64 -6.21
CA GLN A 111 -1.04 4.10 -6.18
C GLN A 111 -2.16 4.63 -7.08
N GLY A 112 -2.27 4.11 -8.30
CA GLY A 112 -3.36 4.44 -9.22
C GLY A 112 -4.73 4.03 -8.64
N GLY A 113 -4.79 2.87 -7.98
CA GLY A 113 -5.98 2.44 -7.25
C GLY A 113 -6.36 3.40 -6.14
N ILE A 114 -5.41 3.88 -5.34
CA ILE A 114 -5.65 4.88 -4.28
C ILE A 114 -6.23 6.16 -4.89
N VAL A 115 -5.58 6.71 -5.92
CA VAL A 115 -6.05 7.94 -6.58
C VAL A 115 -7.47 7.77 -7.13
N LEU A 116 -7.77 6.64 -7.78
CA LEU A 116 -9.11 6.35 -8.30
C LEU A 116 -10.16 6.20 -7.19
N TRP A 117 -9.79 5.58 -6.06
CA TRP A 117 -10.71 5.38 -4.94
C TRP A 117 -10.98 6.68 -4.17
N VAL A 118 -9.96 7.52 -4.01
CA VAL A 118 -10.09 8.88 -3.48
C VAL A 118 -10.96 9.72 -4.41
N ALA A 119 -10.74 9.66 -5.72
CA ALA A 119 -11.59 10.35 -6.70
C ALA A 119 -13.06 9.92 -6.58
N PHE A 120 -13.32 8.61 -6.43
CA PHE A 120 -14.66 8.09 -6.21
C PHE A 120 -15.31 8.72 -4.97
N TRP A 121 -14.62 8.72 -3.83
CA TRP A 121 -15.15 9.28 -2.59
C TRP A 121 -15.32 10.80 -2.63
N ALA A 122 -14.37 11.53 -3.24
CA ALA A 122 -14.45 12.97 -3.42
C ALA A 122 -15.66 13.37 -4.27
N ILE A 123 -15.89 12.67 -5.39
CA ILE A 123 -17.06 12.88 -6.24
C ILE A 123 -18.34 12.51 -5.51
N TYR A 124 -18.33 11.40 -4.76
CA TYR A 124 -19.49 10.96 -4.00
C TYR A 124 -19.88 11.95 -2.89
N GLY A 125 -18.90 12.51 -2.17
CA GLY A 125 -19.12 13.42 -1.06
C GLY A 125 -19.35 14.88 -1.47
N HIS A 126 -18.55 15.42 -2.39
CA HIS A 126 -18.57 16.84 -2.79
C HIS A 126 -19.29 17.09 -4.12
N GLY A 127 -19.67 16.03 -4.85
CA GLY A 127 -20.28 16.13 -6.18
C GLY A 127 -19.25 16.30 -7.30
N ALA A 128 -19.69 16.07 -8.54
CA ALA A 128 -18.87 16.19 -9.74
C ALA A 128 -18.77 17.65 -10.22
N SER A 129 -17.98 18.47 -9.52
CA SER A 129 -17.71 19.87 -9.87
C SER A 129 -16.29 20.06 -10.41
N LEU A 130 -16.04 21.18 -11.10
CA LEU A 130 -14.68 21.54 -11.56
C LEU A 130 -13.70 21.69 -10.39
N ALA A 131 -14.15 22.19 -9.24
CA ALA A 131 -13.35 22.30 -8.02
C ALA A 131 -12.91 20.90 -7.54
N THR A 132 -13.86 19.97 -7.37
CA THR A 132 -13.59 18.59 -6.98
C THR A 132 -12.62 17.90 -7.95
N MET A 133 -12.80 18.10 -9.26
CA MET A 133 -11.88 17.55 -10.28
C MET A 133 -10.47 18.11 -10.14
N THR A 134 -10.33 19.39 -9.81
CA THR A 134 -9.04 20.06 -9.64
C THR A 134 -8.32 19.55 -8.40
N GLU A 135 -9.03 19.37 -7.28
CA GLU A 135 -8.48 18.81 -6.06
C GLU A 135 -8.01 17.36 -6.27
N VAL A 136 -8.84 16.51 -6.90
CA VAL A 136 -8.47 15.14 -7.27
C VAL A 136 -7.27 15.11 -8.22
N ALA A 137 -7.21 16.01 -9.21
CA ALA A 137 -6.08 16.09 -10.12
C ALA A 137 -4.78 16.48 -9.40
N SER A 138 -4.85 17.42 -8.46
CA SER A 138 -3.70 17.82 -7.64
C SER A 138 -3.19 16.66 -6.77
N PHE A 139 -4.11 15.92 -6.15
CA PHE A 139 -3.80 14.72 -5.37
C PHE A 139 -3.15 13.63 -6.23
N GLY A 140 -3.74 13.35 -7.40
CA GLY A 140 -3.19 12.39 -8.36
C GLY A 140 -1.80 12.76 -8.86
N ALA A 141 -1.55 14.06 -9.11
CA ALA A 141 -0.24 14.55 -9.52
C ALA A 141 0.82 14.35 -8.41
N ALA A 142 0.46 14.58 -7.14
CA ALA A 142 1.38 14.33 -6.03
C ALA A 142 1.71 12.83 -5.88
N TYR A 143 0.74 11.94 -6.09
CA TYR A 143 0.96 10.48 -6.09
C TYR A 143 1.92 10.01 -7.20
N MET A 144 2.13 10.78 -8.27
CA MET A 144 3.15 10.43 -9.27
C MET A 144 4.56 10.44 -8.68
N CYS A 145 4.83 11.28 -7.68
CA CYS A 145 6.11 11.27 -6.97
C CYS A 145 6.29 9.94 -6.20
N VAL A 146 5.22 9.46 -5.57
CA VAL A 146 5.22 8.17 -4.86
C VAL A 146 5.48 7.01 -5.84
N VAL A 147 4.83 7.01 -7.00
CA VAL A 147 5.03 6.00 -8.05
C VAL A 147 6.48 5.94 -8.55
N LEU A 148 7.23 7.05 -8.50
CA LEU A 148 8.65 7.05 -8.89
C LEU A 148 9.56 6.48 -7.80
N VAL A 149 9.23 6.71 -6.53
CA VAL A 149 10.07 6.33 -5.39
C VAL A 149 9.77 4.90 -4.92
N GLU A 150 8.50 4.56 -4.77
CA GLU A 150 8.06 3.31 -4.14
C GLU A 150 8.60 2.04 -4.82
N PRO A 151 8.62 1.89 -6.17
CA PRO A 151 9.18 0.70 -6.80
C PRO A 151 10.67 0.47 -6.46
N LEU A 152 11.43 1.55 -6.24
CA LEU A 152 12.83 1.45 -5.85
C LEU A 152 12.97 0.98 -4.40
N VAL A 153 12.09 1.49 -3.51
CA VAL A 153 12.00 1.04 -2.12
C VAL A 153 11.58 -0.43 -2.06
N ASP A 154 10.57 -0.83 -2.83
CA ASP A 154 10.09 -2.21 -2.93
C ASP A 154 11.22 -3.16 -3.31
N LEU A 155 12.00 -2.83 -4.35
CA LEU A 155 13.14 -3.65 -4.77
C LEU A 155 14.26 -3.66 -3.74
N ALA A 156 14.53 -2.54 -3.07
CA ALA A 156 15.55 -2.48 -2.01
C ALA A 156 15.17 -3.37 -0.81
N VAL A 157 13.90 -3.36 -0.42
CA VAL A 157 13.36 -4.22 0.66
C VAL A 157 13.44 -5.69 0.28
N LEU A 158 13.03 -6.05 -0.94
CA LEU A 158 13.09 -7.43 -1.43
C LEU A 158 14.53 -7.93 -1.57
N TRP A 159 15.44 -7.09 -2.05
CA TRP A 159 16.86 -7.38 -2.09
C TRP A 159 17.43 -7.62 -0.69
N LEU A 160 17.04 -6.80 0.29
CA LEU A 160 17.47 -6.97 1.68
C LEU A 160 16.92 -8.28 2.26
N ALA A 161 15.65 -8.60 1.98
CA ALA A 161 15.05 -9.87 2.37
C ALA A 161 15.81 -11.06 1.77
N LYS A 162 16.21 -10.97 0.49
CA LYS A 162 17.06 -11.98 -0.16
C LYS A 162 18.41 -12.16 0.53
N ARG A 163 19.09 -11.05 0.86
CA ARG A 163 20.39 -11.09 1.54
C ARG A 163 20.31 -11.62 2.97
N LEU A 164 19.20 -11.37 3.64
CA LEU A 164 18.93 -11.81 5.02
C LEU A 164 17.99 -13.01 5.04
N ALA A 165 18.12 -13.93 4.06
CA ALA A 165 17.24 -15.10 3.91
C ALA A 165 17.13 -15.93 5.20
N ALA A 166 18.24 -16.09 5.94
CA ALA A 166 18.25 -16.81 7.22
C ALA A 166 17.24 -16.26 8.25
N PHE A 167 16.93 -14.95 8.18
CA PHE A 167 15.97 -14.30 9.07
C PHE A 167 14.58 -14.15 8.45
N THR A 168 14.46 -14.28 7.12
CA THR A 168 13.24 -13.98 6.38
C THR A 168 12.56 -15.21 5.76
N GLN A 169 13.13 -16.40 5.90
CA GLN A 169 12.53 -17.68 5.48
C GLN A 169 11.53 -18.28 6.51
N GLY A 170 11.20 -17.54 7.57
CA GLY A 170 10.33 -18.00 8.65
C GLY A 170 8.83 -17.73 8.46
N PRO A 171 7.98 -18.25 9.37
CA PRO A 171 6.52 -18.09 9.33
C PRO A 171 6.06 -16.65 9.56
N LEU A 172 6.96 -15.71 9.90
CA LEU A 172 6.67 -14.29 9.99
C LEU A 172 6.51 -13.61 8.63
N PHE A 173 6.97 -14.24 7.55
CA PHE A 173 6.92 -13.70 6.19
C PHE A 173 6.07 -14.56 5.27
N ASN A 174 5.61 -13.98 4.15
CA ASN A 174 4.86 -14.69 3.14
C ASN A 174 5.66 -15.91 2.64
N THR A 175 5.00 -17.06 2.51
CA THR A 175 5.63 -18.27 1.97
C THR A 175 6.22 -18.01 0.57
N ARG A 176 5.51 -17.25 -0.26
CA ARG A 176 5.98 -16.88 -1.60
C ARG A 176 7.14 -15.89 -1.60
N LEU A 177 7.55 -15.38 -0.45
CA LEU A 177 8.70 -14.47 -0.36
C LEU A 177 9.97 -15.16 -0.88
N HIS A 178 10.22 -16.38 -0.41
CA HIS A 178 11.40 -17.18 -0.78
C HIS A 178 11.07 -18.47 -1.55
N ALA A 179 9.79 -18.84 -1.67
CA ALA A 179 9.37 -20.05 -2.36
C ALA A 179 8.50 -19.75 -3.59
N ALA A 180 8.53 -20.66 -4.56
CA ALA A 180 7.54 -20.70 -5.63
C ALA A 180 6.13 -20.91 -5.05
N ALA A 181 5.12 -20.42 -5.76
CA ALA A 181 3.74 -20.84 -5.53
C ALA A 181 3.62 -22.33 -5.92
N ILE A 182 3.15 -23.14 -4.98
CA ILE A 182 2.78 -24.55 -5.21
C ILE A 182 1.36 -24.58 -5.81
#